data_AF-A0A7T0KGV8-F1
#
_entry.id   AF-A0A7T0KGV8-F1
#
_cell.length_a   1.000
_cell.length_b   1.000
_cell.length_c   1.000
_cell.angle_alpha   90.00
_cell.angle_beta   90.00
_cell.angle_gamma   90.00
#
_symmetry.space_group_name_H-M   'P 1'
#
loop_
_entity.id
_entity.type
_entity.pdbx_description
1 polymer ?
#
loop_
_entity_poly.entity_id
_entity_poly.type
_entity_poly.pdbx_seq_one_letter_code
_entity_poly.pdbx_strand_id
1 'polypeptide(L)'
;MGNLGPLEIVIILLVIVLLFGAKRLPDLARSVGRSMRIFKSEVQEMNRDDEQPAPAQQQQLPPAQPQQIYPQQTYPQQSYPQQGYPQPNYAQPQVQPQAQVQPQQPNYPQQGYLQQPGQGQQQQ
;
A
#
# COMPACT_ATOMS: atom_id res chain seq x y z
N MET A 1 41.72 -24.94 29.26
CA MET A 1 40.47 -24.21 28.92
C MET A 1 39.89 -24.86 27.68
N GLY A 2 38.63 -25.27 27.73
CA GLY A 2 38.01 -26.06 26.66
C GLY A 2 38.00 -25.29 25.34
N ASN A 3 38.68 -25.84 24.33
CA ASN A 3 38.50 -25.39 22.96
C ASN A 3 37.17 -25.93 22.49
N LEU A 4 36.21 -25.05 22.19
CA LEU A 4 34.99 -25.43 21.49
C LEU A 4 35.40 -25.86 20.09
N GLY A 5 35.51 -27.17 19.92
CA GLY A 5 35.89 -27.77 18.66
C GLY A 5 34.76 -27.66 17.63
N PRO A 6 35.08 -27.87 16.34
CA PRO A 6 34.07 -28.01 15.30
C PRO A 6 33.00 -29.05 15.66
N LEU A 7 33.38 -30.11 16.39
CA LEU A 7 32.49 -31.17 16.85
C LEU A 7 31.44 -30.67 17.87
N GLU A 8 31.84 -29.93 18.90
CA GLU A 8 30.93 -29.34 19.87
C GLU A 8 29.92 -28.39 19.19
N ILE A 9 30.38 -27.57 18.23
CA ILE A 9 29.51 -26.65 17.48
C ILE A 9 28.43 -27.43 16.70
N VAL A 10 28.82 -28.53 16.03
CA VAL A 10 27.88 -29.38 15.30
C VAL A 10 26.83 -29.98 16.24
N ILE A 11 27.25 -30.45 17.43
CA ILE A 11 26.33 -31.02 18.43
C ILE A 11 25.32 -29.95 18.90
N ILE A 12 25.78 -28.74 19.19
CA ILE A 12 24.90 -27.64 19.61
C ILE A 12 23.90 -27.29 18.50
N LEU A 13 24.37 -27.19 17.25
CA LEU A 13 23.49 -26.95 16.12
C LEU A 13 22.46 -28.07 15.96
N LEU A 14 22.86 -29.32 16.13
CA LEU A 14 21.95 -30.47 16.07
C LEU A 14 20.84 -30.34 17.12
N VAL A 15 21.17 -29.97 18.36
CA VAL A 15 20.16 -29.76 19.42
C VAL A 15 19.20 -28.62 19.04
N ILE A 16 19.70 -27.50 18.53
CA ILE A 16 18.85 -26.38 18.09
C ILE A 16 17.92 -26.83 16.94
N VAL A 17 18.44 -27.59 15.96
CA VAL A 17 17.63 -28.14 14.86
C VAL A 17 16.54 -29.06 15.39
N LEU A 18 16.80 -29.86 16.42
CA LEU A 18 15.81 -30.77 17.00
C LEU A 18 14.72 -30.00 17.78
N LEU A 19 15.08 -28.94 18.49
CA LEU A 19 14.13 -28.13 19.27
C LEU A 19 13.25 -27.25 18.39
N PHE A 20 13.84 -26.57 17.41
CA PHE A 20 13.13 -25.62 16.54
C PHE A 20 12.64 -26.26 15.23
N GLY A 21 13.23 -27.38 14.81
CA GLY A 21 12.95 -28.06 13.55
C GLY A 21 13.76 -27.49 12.37
N ALA A 22 14.16 -28.38 11.46
CA ALA A 22 14.95 -28.02 10.26
C ALA A 22 14.26 -27.00 9.34
N LYS A 23 12.92 -26.89 9.39
CA LYS A 23 12.16 -25.91 8.59
C LYS A 23 12.17 -24.50 9.20
N ARG A 24 12.39 -24.33 10.51
CA ARG A 24 12.34 -23.02 11.19
C ARG A 24 13.67 -22.27 11.14
N LEU A 25 14.80 -22.99 11.19
CA LEU A 25 16.13 -22.40 11.07
C LEU A 25 16.35 -21.54 9.80
N PRO A 26 16.00 -21.98 8.58
CA PRO A 26 16.20 -21.16 7.39
C PRO A 26 15.32 -19.91 7.40
N ASP A 27 14.11 -19.97 7.96
CA ASP A 27 13.24 -18.79 8.07
C ASP A 27 13.78 -17.79 9.09
N LEU A 28 14.25 -18.26 10.25
CA LEU A 28 14.89 -17.41 11.26
C LEU A 28 16.17 -16.78 10.71
N ALA A 29 17.05 -17.56 10.09
CA ALA A 29 18.28 -17.05 9.48
C ALA A 29 18.01 -16.03 8.36
N ARG A 30 16.99 -16.25 7.52
CA ARG A 30 16.57 -15.29 6.48
C ARG A 30 16.01 -13.99 7.07
N SER A 31 15.26 -14.06 8.17
CA SER A 31 14.72 -12.86 8.83
C SER A 31 15.84 -12.03 9.47
N VAL A 32 16.72 -12.68 10.24
CA VAL A 32 17.88 -12.06 10.89
C VAL A 32 18.87 -11.52 9.86
N GLY A 33 19.16 -12.28 8.79
CA GLY A 33 20.07 -11.85 7.74
C GLY A 33 19.59 -10.61 6.99
N ARG A 34 18.27 -10.45 6.79
CA ARG A 34 17.68 -9.24 6.21
C ARG A 34 17.85 -8.03 7.13
N SER A 35 17.55 -8.17 8.42
CA SER A 35 17.75 -7.11 9.41
C SER A 35 19.23 -6.73 9.57
N MET A 36 20.13 -7.72 9.60
CA MET A 36 21.57 -7.49 9.68
C MET A 36 22.11 -6.78 8.44
N ARG A 37 21.60 -7.07 7.23
CA ARG A 37 22.03 -6.40 6.00
C ARG A 37 21.70 -4.90 6.04
N ILE A 38 20.48 -4.56 6.44
CA ILE A 38 20.01 -3.17 6.54
C ILE A 38 20.84 -2.43 7.60
N PHE A 39 20.98 -3.04 8.78
CA PHE A 39 21.81 -2.46 9.85
C PHE A 39 23.27 -2.27 9.41
N LYS A 40 23.84 -3.25 8.68
CA LYS A 40 25.22 -3.15 8.18
C LYS A 40 25.38 -2.03 7.14
N SER A 41 24.40 -1.84 6.25
CA SER A 41 24.45 -0.74 5.28
C SER A 41 24.31 0.62 5.94
N GLU A 42 23.40 0.78 6.91
CA GLU A 42 23.23 2.03 7.65
C GLU A 42 24.48 2.38 8.46
N VAL A 43 25.05 1.40 9.18
CA VAL A 43 26.29 1.58 9.94
C VAL A 43 27.48 1.90 9.02
N GLN A 44 27.50 1.34 7.81
CA GLN A 44 28.57 1.58 6.84
C GLN A 44 28.42 2.93 6.11
N GLU A 45 27.19 3.44 5.96
CA GLU A 45 26.90 4.78 5.45
C GLU A 45 27.31 5.85 6.46
N MET A 46 26.99 5.65 7.75
CA MET A 46 27.47 6.51 8.85
C MET A 46 29.00 6.58 8.94
N ASN A 47 29.69 5.51 8.53
CA ASN A 47 31.15 5.45 8.53
C ASN A 47 31.77 6.01 7.23
N ARG A 48 30.96 6.20 6.18
CA ARG A 48 31.37 6.73 4.87
C ARG A 48 31.06 8.22 4.69
N ASP A 49 30.28 8.84 5.56
CA ASP A 49 30.10 10.29 5.57
C ASP A 49 31.42 11.05 5.84
N ASP A 50 32.48 10.36 6.29
CA ASP A 50 33.85 10.86 6.39
C ASP A 50 34.73 10.60 5.14
N GLU A 51 34.34 9.70 4.22
CA GLU A 51 35.13 9.32 3.04
C GLU A 51 34.26 9.01 1.79
N GLN A 52 34.30 9.93 0.81
CA GLN A 52 33.78 9.96 -0.57
C GLN A 52 32.99 8.72 -1.12
N PRO A 53 31.81 8.92 -1.77
CA PRO A 53 30.87 7.83 -2.06
C PRO A 53 31.30 6.90 -3.21
N ALA A 54 31.33 5.60 -2.94
CA ALA A 54 31.43 4.54 -3.95
C ALA A 54 30.03 4.09 -4.43
N PRO A 55 29.83 3.78 -5.73
CA PRO A 55 28.53 3.48 -6.31
C PRO A 55 27.92 2.20 -5.73
N ALA A 56 26.71 2.31 -5.20
CA ALA A 56 25.92 1.19 -4.72
C ALA A 56 25.63 0.20 -5.86
N GLN A 57 26.27 -0.97 -5.81
CA GLN A 57 25.89 -2.09 -6.67
C GLN A 57 24.53 -2.62 -6.23
N GLN A 58 23.49 -2.16 -6.93
CA GLN A 58 22.18 -2.79 -6.92
C GLN A 58 22.36 -4.22 -7.45
N GLN A 59 22.44 -5.19 -6.55
CA GLN A 59 22.30 -6.61 -6.92
C GLN A 59 20.87 -6.80 -7.44
N GLN A 60 20.80 -6.85 -8.76
CA GLN A 60 19.66 -7.26 -9.56
C GLN A 60 19.03 -8.52 -8.95
N LEU A 61 17.75 -8.43 -8.61
CA LEU A 61 16.94 -9.63 -8.47
C LEU A 61 16.93 -10.34 -9.83
N PRO A 62 17.21 -11.65 -9.93
CA PRO A 62 17.05 -12.37 -11.18
C PRO A 62 15.59 -12.24 -11.66
N PRO A 63 15.35 -12.07 -12.98
CA PRO A 63 14.00 -11.93 -13.50
C PRO A 63 13.19 -13.18 -13.16
N ALA A 64 12.00 -12.97 -12.59
CA ALA A 64 11.07 -14.02 -12.24
C ALA A 64 10.76 -14.88 -13.48
N GLN A 65 11.21 -16.14 -13.46
CA GLN A 65 10.70 -17.16 -14.36
C GLN A 65 9.47 -17.84 -13.71
N PRO A 66 8.39 -18.10 -14.47
CA PRO A 66 7.16 -18.68 -13.95
C PRO A 66 7.31 -20.19 -13.73
N GLN A 67 7.20 -20.65 -12.48
CA GLN A 67 7.00 -22.06 -12.14
C GLN A 67 5.88 -22.18 -11.10
N GLN A 68 4.73 -22.70 -11.55
CA GLN A 68 3.57 -23.08 -10.75
C GLN A 68 3.89 -24.26 -9.84
N ILE A 69 3.53 -24.22 -8.54
CA ILE A 69 2.91 -25.32 -7.75
C ILE A 69 2.21 -24.68 -6.53
N TYR A 70 0.88 -24.60 -6.53
CA TYR A 70 0.10 -24.28 -5.32
C TYR A 70 -0.46 -25.58 -4.73
N PRO A 71 -0.22 -25.93 -3.45
CA PRO A 71 -1.02 -26.93 -2.77
C PRO A 71 -2.39 -26.33 -2.40
N GLN A 72 -3.46 -26.90 -2.95
CA GLN A 72 -4.86 -26.59 -2.61
C GLN A 72 -5.11 -26.82 -1.11
N GLN A 73 -5.51 -25.78 -0.38
CA GLN A 73 -6.03 -25.90 0.98
C GLN A 73 -7.54 -26.16 0.94
N THR A 74 -7.96 -27.32 1.45
CA THR A 74 -9.35 -27.61 1.77
C THR A 74 -9.68 -27.01 3.14
N TYR A 75 -10.56 -26.03 3.16
CA TYR A 75 -11.14 -25.49 4.40
C TYR A 75 -12.59 -25.97 4.54
N PRO A 76 -13.02 -26.48 5.71
CA PRO A 76 -14.43 -26.76 5.96
C PRO A 76 -15.22 -25.46 6.04
N GLN A 77 -16.21 -25.31 5.16
CA GLN A 77 -17.18 -24.21 5.18
C GLN A 77 -18.11 -24.38 6.39
N GLN A 78 -18.00 -23.46 7.35
CA GLN A 78 -18.96 -23.30 8.42
C GLN A 78 -20.08 -22.37 7.93
N SER A 79 -21.28 -22.93 7.72
CA SER A 79 -22.46 -22.22 7.24
C SER A 79 -23.11 -21.43 8.38
N TYR A 80 -23.02 -20.11 8.32
CA TYR A 80 -23.79 -19.22 9.18
C TYR A 80 -25.16 -18.93 8.54
N PRO A 81 -26.29 -19.02 9.28
CA PRO A 81 -27.59 -18.64 8.75
C PRO A 81 -27.68 -17.12 8.59
N GLN A 82 -27.86 -16.65 7.35
CA GLN A 82 -28.16 -15.26 7.02
C GLN A 82 -29.59 -14.90 7.43
N GLN A 83 -29.77 -14.21 8.57
CA GLN A 83 -30.97 -13.41 8.81
C GLN A 83 -30.75 -12.02 8.21
N GLY A 84 -31.65 -11.66 7.30
CA GLY A 84 -31.53 -10.48 6.44
C GLY A 84 -31.64 -9.16 7.19
N TYR A 85 -30.61 -8.33 7.05
CA TYR A 85 -30.67 -6.91 7.31
C TYR A 85 -30.87 -6.19 5.96
N PRO A 86 -31.87 -5.29 5.82
CA PRO A 86 -31.98 -4.48 4.61
C PRO A 86 -30.82 -3.48 4.55
N GLN A 87 -30.00 -3.58 3.49
CA GLN A 87 -28.97 -2.58 3.20
C GLN A 87 -29.60 -1.31 2.61
N PRO A 88 -29.32 -0.11 3.16
CA PRO A 88 -29.70 1.14 2.52
C PRO A 88 -28.77 1.44 1.34
N ASN A 89 -29.34 1.69 0.17
CA ASN A 89 -28.61 2.04 -1.05
C ASN A 89 -28.13 3.50 -1.00
N TYR A 90 -26.85 3.72 -0.74
CA TYR A 90 -26.21 5.03 -0.90
C TYR A 90 -25.53 5.11 -2.28
N ALA A 91 -26.12 5.90 -3.17
CA ALA A 91 -25.50 6.28 -4.43
C ALA A 91 -24.27 7.16 -4.15
N GLN A 92 -23.07 6.68 -4.48
CA GLN A 92 -21.83 7.45 -4.43
C GLN A 92 -21.69 8.26 -5.74
N PRO A 93 -21.61 9.61 -5.70
CA PRO A 93 -21.30 10.41 -6.88
C PRO A 93 -19.81 10.27 -7.24
N GLN A 94 -19.53 9.93 -8.50
CA GLN A 94 -18.17 9.88 -9.05
C GLN A 94 -17.63 11.31 -9.27
N VAL A 95 -16.48 11.65 -8.69
CA VAL A 95 -15.79 12.92 -8.92
C VAL A 95 -14.91 12.83 -10.18
N GLN A 96 -15.34 13.47 -11.26
CA GLN A 96 -14.62 13.58 -12.53
C GLN A 96 -14.01 15.01 -12.66
N PRO A 97 -12.73 15.18 -13.02
CA PRO A 97 -12.11 16.51 -13.07
C PRO A 97 -12.30 17.19 -14.43
N GLN A 98 -13.20 18.17 -14.56
CA GLN A 98 -13.21 19.15 -15.67
C GLN A 98 -13.74 20.57 -15.27
N ALA A 99 -12.93 21.57 -15.65
CA ALA A 99 -13.24 22.93 -16.13
C ALA A 99 -13.85 24.02 -15.20
N GLN A 100 -13.02 25.06 -14.97
CA GLN A 100 -13.32 26.51 -14.82
C GLN A 100 -14.69 26.93 -14.27
N VAL A 101 -14.67 27.50 -13.07
CA VAL A 101 -15.74 28.30 -12.50
C VAL A 101 -16.00 29.58 -13.32
N GLN A 102 -16.99 29.55 -14.20
CA GLN A 102 -17.61 30.76 -14.77
C GLN A 102 -18.77 31.18 -13.87
N PRO A 103 -18.80 32.41 -13.30
CA PRO A 103 -19.93 32.86 -12.49
C PRO A 103 -21.16 33.05 -13.39
N GLN A 104 -22.19 32.23 -13.16
CA GLN A 104 -23.48 32.34 -13.83
C GLN A 104 -24.27 33.52 -13.24
N GLN A 105 -24.72 34.43 -14.11
CA GLN A 105 -25.55 35.57 -13.71
C GLN A 105 -26.96 35.10 -13.27
N PRO A 106 -27.53 35.64 -12.18
CA PRO A 106 -28.89 35.32 -11.76
C PRO A 106 -29.92 35.75 -12.81
N ASN A 107 -30.76 34.81 -13.25
CA ASN A 107 -31.86 35.05 -14.17
C ASN A 107 -33.08 35.58 -13.39
N TYR A 108 -33.49 36.83 -13.65
CA TYR A 108 -34.67 37.42 -13.02
C TYR A 108 -35.91 37.21 -13.91
N PRO A 109 -37.06 36.73 -13.35
CA PRO A 109 -38.28 36.59 -14.13
C PRO A 109 -38.89 37.96 -14.46
N GLN A 110 -38.98 38.26 -15.76
CA GLN A 110 -39.73 39.40 -16.29
C GLN A 110 -41.24 39.12 -16.14
N GLN A 111 -41.86 39.60 -15.06
CA GLN A 111 -43.30 39.52 -14.87
C GLN A 111 -43.99 40.81 -15.33
N GLY A 112 -44.84 40.66 -16.36
CA GLY A 112 -46.13 41.34 -16.48
C GLY A 112 -46.11 42.85 -16.69
N TYR A 113 -46.21 43.28 -17.95
CA TYR A 113 -46.63 44.62 -18.33
C TYR A 113 -48.01 44.95 -17.73
N LEU A 114 -48.06 45.83 -16.74
CA LEU A 114 -49.26 46.61 -16.44
C LEU A 114 -49.21 47.87 -17.32
N GLN A 115 -49.94 47.79 -18.42
CA GLN A 115 -50.28 48.88 -19.33
C GLN A 115 -50.97 50.01 -18.55
N GLN A 116 -50.50 51.25 -18.65
CA GLN A 116 -51.28 52.46 -18.31
C GLN A 116 -50.70 53.68 -19.03
N PRO A 117 -51.51 54.71 -19.31
CA PRO A 117 -51.71 55.13 -20.70
C PRO A 117 -51.24 56.55 -20.95
N GLY A 118 -50.67 56.73 -22.13
CA GLY A 118 -50.93 57.89 -22.97
C GLY A 118 -50.39 59.24 -22.53
N GLN A 119 -50.53 60.15 -23.49
CA GLN A 119 -50.27 61.59 -23.38
C GLN A 119 -48.77 61.90 -23.37
N GLY A 120 -48.21 62.53 -24.38
CA GLY A 120 -48.75 63.28 -25.50
C GLY A 120 -47.51 63.89 -26.11
N GLN A 121 -47.45 63.96 -27.44
CA GLN A 121 -47.59 65.27 -28.07
C GLN A 121 -46.77 66.35 -27.35
N GLN A 122 -45.66 66.76 -27.95
CA GLN A 122 -45.57 68.08 -28.57
C GLN A 122 -44.12 68.32 -28.98
N GLN A 123 -43.88 68.36 -30.28
CA GLN A 123 -43.82 69.61 -31.04
C GLN A 123 -42.59 70.45 -30.66
N GLN A 124 -41.53 70.36 -31.44
CA GLN A 124 -41.20 71.33 -32.50
C GLN A 124 -39.95 70.89 -33.26
#